data_AF-A0A1A5YS52-F1
#
_entry.id   AF-A0A1A5YS52-F1
#
_cell.length_a   1.000
_cell.length_b   1.000
_cell.length_c   1.000
_cell.angle_alpha   90.00
_cell.angle_beta   90.00
_cell.angle_gamma   90.00
#
_symmetry.space_group_name_H-M   'P 1'
#
loop_
_entity.id
_entity.type
_entity.pdbx_description
1 polymer ?
#
loop_
_entity_poly.entity_id
_entity_poly.type
_entity_poly.pdbx_seq_one_letter_code
_entity_poly.pdbx_strand_id
1 'polypeptide(L)'
;MRSLKRAAALTFAMVILLALLPAGVWAADASKPTVVKVKTQAVGLVFDGQELKLPENQHSFIYQGRVYLPIRYISYALQQTVGWDGKKLQVTVDEPNEKELAELQKQLMDNSSGKAKPFKSVTLPVRTIKATLLFNGKAKALPEGQAMFIYDGAIYVPVRFLAEAIGTEMNWDPVSRTVNGESAAYRAQFNEEKDPGKPNGTSGGTTGNEGAAGENAGAGSQPGAGGGGGGGNGGGVVPVKPTYEQITANAQSSLESLRDGCKTKLIGMAEKYLAATDATVKAQIKAEISAEVDNCTSQFESLLSGISSNLSSNGYSTDIIEEYRKAFEAEMAAGKALAGKMS
;
A
#
# COMPACT_ATOMS: atom_id res chain seq x y z
N MET A 1 -43.76 -61.60 -63.84
CA MET A 1 -42.74 -62.49 -64.47
C MET A 1 -41.95 -61.68 -65.46
N ARG A 2 -40.61 -61.80 -65.45
CA ARG A 2 -39.64 -61.19 -66.40
C ARG A 2 -39.49 -59.67 -66.25
N SER A 3 -38.36 -59.01 -66.40
CA SER A 3 -36.94 -59.39 -66.50
C SER A 3 -36.18 -58.07 -66.74
N LEU A 4 -35.08 -57.87 -66.00
CA LEU A 4 -33.81 -57.32 -66.49
C LEU A 4 -33.67 -55.86 -67.02
N LYS A 5 -32.71 -55.18 -66.36
CA LYS A 5 -31.53 -54.44 -66.89
C LYS A 5 -31.57 -52.91 -67.07
N ARG A 6 -30.92 -52.25 -66.09
CA ARG A 6 -29.77 -51.30 -66.18
C ARG A 6 -29.85 -50.06 -67.08
N ALA A 7 -29.78 -48.88 -66.47
CA ALA A 7 -28.89 -47.74 -66.81
C ALA A 7 -29.00 -46.67 -65.70
N ALA A 8 -28.00 -46.56 -64.83
CA ALA A 8 -26.97 -45.51 -64.87
C ALA A 8 -27.49 -44.13 -64.44
N ALA A 9 -27.38 -43.86 -63.12
CA ALA A 9 -27.56 -42.55 -62.51
C ALA A 9 -26.39 -41.64 -62.90
N LEU A 10 -26.70 -40.50 -63.51
CA LEU A 10 -25.75 -39.48 -63.94
C LEU A 10 -25.43 -38.53 -62.77
N THR A 11 -24.19 -38.61 -62.29
CA THR A 11 -23.28 -37.49 -61.95
C THR A 11 -23.83 -36.18 -61.37
N PHE A 12 -23.53 -35.92 -60.09
CA PHE A 12 -22.76 -34.72 -59.71
C PHE A 12 -21.97 -35.01 -58.43
N ALA A 13 -20.68 -35.29 -58.61
CA ALA A 13 -19.73 -35.38 -57.51
C ALA A 13 -19.41 -33.95 -57.03
N MET A 14 -19.97 -33.54 -55.89
CA MET A 14 -19.48 -32.40 -55.14
C MET A 14 -18.92 -32.92 -53.83
N VAL A 15 -17.61 -33.15 -53.83
CA VAL A 15 -16.78 -33.40 -52.67
C VAL A 15 -16.88 -32.16 -51.77
N ILE A 16 -17.73 -32.21 -50.74
CA ILE A 16 -17.63 -31.27 -49.62
C ILE A 16 -16.52 -31.81 -48.72
N LEU A 17 -15.31 -31.37 -49.05
CA LEU A 17 -14.10 -31.55 -48.28
C LEU A 17 -14.30 -30.91 -46.91
N LEU A 18 -14.16 -31.74 -45.89
CA LEU A 18 -14.08 -31.40 -44.48
C LEU A 18 -12.95 -30.38 -44.25
N ALA A 19 -13.28 -29.08 -44.22
CA ALA A 19 -12.33 -28.03 -43.82
C ALA A 19 -12.19 -28.04 -42.29
N LEU A 20 -11.39 -28.98 -41.76
CA LEU A 20 -10.73 -28.76 -40.48
C LEU A 20 -9.76 -27.59 -40.67
N LEU A 21 -10.15 -26.41 -40.20
CA LEU A 21 -9.21 -25.34 -39.93
C LEU A 21 -8.30 -25.82 -38.79
N PRO A 22 -6.97 -25.95 -38.98
CA PRO A 22 -6.09 -25.96 -37.85
C PRO A 22 -6.23 -24.59 -37.19
N ALA A 23 -6.78 -24.56 -35.96
CA ALA A 23 -6.59 -23.43 -35.08
C ALA A 23 -5.08 -23.25 -34.95
N GLY A 24 -4.54 -22.29 -35.71
CA GLY A 24 -3.16 -21.88 -35.59
C GLY A 24 -2.96 -21.43 -34.16
N VAL A 25 -2.34 -22.28 -33.35
CA VAL A 25 -1.72 -21.85 -32.10
C VAL A 25 -0.66 -20.85 -32.55
N TRP A 26 -0.92 -19.57 -32.36
CA TRP A 26 0.11 -18.55 -32.47
C TRP A 26 1.14 -18.92 -31.42
N ALA A 27 2.22 -19.57 -31.85
CA ALA A 27 3.40 -19.69 -31.04
C ALA A 27 3.85 -18.27 -30.74
N ALA A 28 3.63 -17.83 -29.50
CA ALA A 28 4.15 -16.57 -29.02
C ALA A 28 5.67 -16.60 -29.27
N ASP A 29 6.15 -15.73 -30.15
CA ASP A 29 7.55 -15.62 -30.47
C ASP A 29 8.31 -15.31 -29.17
N ALA A 30 9.04 -16.31 -28.68
CA ALA A 30 9.84 -16.22 -27.47
C ALA A 30 11.12 -15.44 -27.79
N SER A 31 10.95 -14.14 -28.05
CA SER A 31 12.06 -13.19 -28.20
C SER A 31 13.00 -13.35 -27.00
N LYS A 32 14.29 -13.62 -27.28
CA LYS A 32 15.30 -13.87 -26.25
C LYS A 32 15.31 -12.72 -25.22
N PRO A 33 15.43 -13.00 -23.92
CA PRO A 33 15.45 -11.97 -22.88
C PRO A 33 16.63 -11.03 -23.13
N THR A 34 16.33 -9.74 -23.28
CA THR A 34 17.32 -8.70 -23.54
C THR A 34 17.89 -8.20 -22.22
N VAL A 35 19.22 -8.09 -22.14
CA VAL A 35 19.91 -7.49 -20.99
C VAL A 35 19.98 -5.98 -21.19
N VAL A 36 19.51 -5.22 -20.21
CA VAL A 36 19.59 -3.77 -20.16
C VAL A 36 20.43 -3.38 -18.94
N LYS A 37 21.43 -2.52 -19.14
CA LYS A 37 22.21 -1.96 -18.03
C LYS A 37 21.52 -0.69 -17.53
N VAL A 38 21.04 -0.70 -16.29
CA VAL A 38 20.41 0.45 -15.65
C VAL A 38 21.22 0.91 -14.44
N LYS A 39 21.28 2.22 -14.22
CA LYS A 39 21.89 2.79 -13.03
C LYS A 39 20.84 2.97 -11.95
N THR A 40 21.09 2.46 -10.74
CA THR A 40 20.16 2.63 -9.62
C THR A 40 20.13 4.07 -9.16
N GLN A 41 18.95 4.50 -8.74
CA GLN A 41 18.71 5.83 -8.18
C GLN A 41 18.00 5.71 -6.83
N ALA A 42 18.24 6.66 -5.94
CA ALA A 42 17.43 6.81 -4.74
C ALA A 42 16.10 7.45 -5.18
N VAL A 43 15.01 6.81 -4.79
CA VAL A 43 13.65 7.32 -4.99
C VAL A 43 12.96 7.22 -3.65
N GLY A 44 12.42 8.34 -3.17
CA GLY A 44 11.55 8.36 -1.99
C GLY A 44 10.25 7.64 -2.31
N LEU A 45 9.71 6.88 -1.36
CA LEU A 45 8.47 6.14 -1.51
C LEU A 45 7.56 6.52 -0.37
N VAL A 46 6.42 7.12 -0.68
CA VAL A 46 5.39 7.46 0.29
C VAL A 46 4.09 6.86 -0.21
N PHE A 47 3.44 6.04 0.61
CA PHE A 47 2.15 5.43 0.29
C PHE A 47 1.20 5.63 1.45
N ASP A 48 0.02 6.19 1.18
CA ASP A 48 -1.00 6.53 2.19
C ASP A 48 -0.41 7.32 3.38
N GLY A 49 0.50 8.27 3.06
CA GLY A 49 1.21 9.11 4.02
C GLY A 49 2.37 8.43 4.76
N GLN A 50 2.59 7.12 4.56
CA GLN A 50 3.69 6.37 5.18
C GLN A 50 4.94 6.38 4.29
N GLU A 51 6.08 6.81 4.84
CA GLU A 51 7.37 6.70 4.16
C GLU A 51 7.91 5.26 4.24
N LEU A 52 8.34 4.74 3.10
CA LEU A 52 8.73 3.34 2.91
C LEU A 52 10.18 3.23 2.41
N LYS A 53 10.94 2.30 3.00
CA LYS A 53 12.34 2.04 2.61
C LYS A 53 12.49 0.69 1.94
N LEU A 54 13.11 0.68 0.77
CA LEU A 54 13.42 -0.57 0.08
C LEU A 54 14.29 -1.49 0.96
N PRO A 55 14.00 -2.81 0.99
CA PRO A 55 14.79 -3.78 1.72
C PRO A 55 16.24 -3.82 1.22
N GLU A 56 17.12 -4.40 2.04
CA GLU A 56 18.52 -4.59 1.66
C GLU A 56 18.64 -5.38 0.34
N ASN A 57 19.54 -4.96 -0.53
CA ASN A 57 19.76 -5.50 -1.88
C ASN A 57 18.59 -5.33 -2.88
N GLN A 58 17.54 -4.61 -2.50
CA GLN A 58 16.54 -4.13 -3.45
C GLN A 58 16.87 -2.70 -3.88
N HIS A 59 16.54 -2.39 -5.13
CA HIS A 59 16.91 -1.13 -5.73
C HIS A 59 15.72 -0.46 -6.40
N SER A 60 15.84 0.84 -6.61
CA SER A 60 14.99 1.54 -7.58
C SER A 60 15.86 2.02 -8.74
N PHE A 61 15.25 2.13 -9.91
CA PHE A 61 15.89 2.75 -11.06
C PHE A 61 14.86 3.44 -11.94
N ILE A 62 15.34 4.38 -12.76
CA ILE A 62 14.52 5.04 -13.77
C ILE A 62 14.94 4.49 -15.13
N TYR A 63 13.97 3.97 -15.89
CA TYR A 63 14.18 3.50 -17.25
C TYR A 63 13.10 4.07 -18.15
N GLN A 64 13.50 4.73 -19.25
CA GLN A 64 12.60 5.42 -20.18
C GLN A 64 11.61 6.37 -19.48
N GLY A 65 12.11 7.15 -18.51
CA GLY A 65 11.31 8.13 -17.76
C GLY A 65 10.33 7.53 -16.75
N ARG A 66 10.40 6.22 -16.47
CA ARG A 66 9.51 5.54 -15.52
C ARG A 66 10.31 5.00 -14.34
N VAL A 67 9.77 5.14 -13.14
CA VAL A 67 10.33 4.55 -11.93
C VAL A 67 9.97 3.06 -11.88
N TYR A 68 10.99 2.23 -11.72
CA TYR A 68 10.88 0.78 -11.55
C TYR A 68 11.27 0.37 -10.14
N LEU A 69 10.45 -0.51 -9.58
CA LEU A 69 10.60 -1.04 -8.24
C LEU A 69 10.21 -2.53 -8.23
N PRO A 70 10.69 -3.31 -7.26
CA PRO A 70 10.28 -4.69 -7.09
C PRO A 70 8.77 -4.78 -6.83
N ILE A 71 8.06 -5.57 -7.63
CA ILE A 71 6.59 -5.66 -7.59
C ILE A 71 6.09 -6.08 -6.19
N ARG A 72 6.80 -7.00 -5.53
CA ARG A 72 6.47 -7.45 -4.18
C ARG A 72 6.45 -6.30 -3.17
N TYR A 73 7.47 -5.45 -3.21
CA TYR A 73 7.60 -4.37 -2.23
C TYR A 73 6.49 -3.33 -2.36
N ILE A 74 6.20 -2.91 -3.60
CA ILE A 74 5.12 -1.96 -3.83
C ILE A 74 3.76 -2.59 -3.54
N SER A 75 3.55 -3.87 -3.88
CA SER A 75 2.28 -4.54 -3.58
C SER A 75 2.03 -4.58 -2.07
N TYR A 76 3.07 -4.81 -1.27
CA TYR A 76 2.95 -4.76 0.19
C TYR A 76 2.60 -3.36 0.69
N ALA A 77 3.24 -2.32 0.15
CA ALA A 77 2.89 -0.92 0.41
C ALA A 77 1.42 -0.61 0.12
N LEU A 78 0.84 -1.34 -0.83
CA LEU A 78 -0.53 -1.22 -1.29
C LEU A 78 -1.46 -2.26 -0.65
N GLN A 79 -1.01 -2.94 0.41
CA GLN A 79 -1.76 -3.97 1.13
C GLN A 79 -2.24 -5.11 0.21
N GLN A 80 -1.43 -5.51 -0.76
CA GLN A 80 -1.67 -6.61 -1.68
C GLN A 80 -0.63 -7.72 -1.49
N THR A 81 -1.04 -8.98 -1.68
CA THR A 81 -0.13 -10.12 -1.74
C THR A 81 0.47 -10.28 -3.13
N VAL A 82 1.63 -10.97 -3.22
CA VAL A 82 2.24 -11.30 -4.51
C VAL A 82 2.67 -12.75 -4.57
N GLY A 83 2.08 -13.50 -5.51
CA GLY A 83 2.46 -14.85 -5.87
C GLY A 83 3.29 -14.90 -7.17
N TRP A 84 4.14 -15.92 -7.29
CA TRP A 84 4.88 -16.23 -8.53
C TRP A 84 4.71 -17.71 -8.89
N ASP A 85 4.17 -17.97 -10.08
CA ASP A 85 4.17 -19.29 -10.72
C ASP A 85 5.23 -19.31 -11.83
N GLY A 86 6.38 -19.91 -11.53
CA GLY A 86 7.51 -20.00 -12.46
C GLY A 86 7.27 -20.92 -13.65
N LYS A 87 6.32 -21.87 -13.56
CA LYS A 87 6.00 -22.77 -14.68
C LYS A 87 5.15 -22.05 -15.72
N LYS A 88 4.23 -21.20 -15.26
CA LYS A 88 3.36 -20.39 -16.11
C LYS A 88 3.94 -19.02 -16.46
N LEU A 89 5.08 -18.66 -15.85
CA LEU A 89 5.63 -17.31 -15.87
C LEU A 89 4.55 -16.28 -15.53
N GLN A 90 3.91 -16.45 -14.37
CA GLN A 90 2.77 -15.67 -13.96
C GLN A 90 2.99 -15.07 -12.58
N VAL A 91 2.79 -13.76 -12.48
CA VAL A 91 2.71 -13.04 -11.21
C VAL A 91 1.24 -12.83 -10.89
N THR A 92 0.86 -13.09 -9.66
CA THR A 92 -0.49 -12.84 -9.15
C THR A 92 -0.41 -11.80 -8.05
N VAL A 93 -1.27 -10.79 -8.12
CA VAL A 93 -1.42 -9.73 -7.13
C VAL A 93 -2.87 -9.74 -6.68
N ASP A 94 -3.12 -10.14 -5.43
CA ASP A 94 -4.47 -10.31 -4.90
C ASP A 94 -4.60 -9.69 -3.51
N GLU A 95 -5.84 -9.42 -3.13
CA GLU A 95 -6.20 -8.99 -1.78
C GLU A 95 -5.76 -10.03 -0.73
N PRO A 96 -5.05 -9.61 0.34
CA PRO A 96 -4.63 -10.50 1.41
C PRO A 96 -5.81 -10.97 2.24
N ASN A 97 -5.73 -12.20 2.76
CA ASN A 97 -6.56 -12.57 3.91
C ASN A 97 -6.03 -11.90 5.21
N GLU A 98 -6.80 -11.96 6.29
CA GLU A 98 -6.46 -11.29 7.57
C GLU A 98 -5.06 -11.62 8.10
N LYS A 99 -4.60 -12.87 7.95
CA LYS A 99 -3.26 -13.29 8.43
C LYS A 99 -2.16 -12.73 7.54
N GLU A 100 -2.37 -12.75 6.23
CA GLU A 100 -1.43 -12.18 5.27
C GLU A 100 -1.34 -10.67 5.46
N LEU A 101 -2.47 -10.00 5.68
CA LEU A 101 -2.53 -8.56 5.94
C LEU A 101 -1.72 -8.18 7.19
N ALA A 102 -1.86 -8.93 8.28
CA ALA A 102 -1.08 -8.70 9.50
C ALA A 102 0.43 -8.86 9.28
N GLU A 103 0.85 -9.85 8.49
CA GLU A 103 2.26 -10.04 8.14
C GLU A 103 2.79 -8.94 7.20
N LEU A 104 1.97 -8.47 6.25
CA LEU A 104 2.30 -7.33 5.40
C LEU A 104 2.51 -6.07 6.23
N GLN A 105 1.59 -5.79 7.16
CA GLN A 105 1.69 -4.65 8.08
C GLN A 105 2.95 -4.72 8.93
N LYS A 106 3.26 -5.90 9.49
CA LYS A 106 4.51 -6.12 10.21
C LYS A 106 5.73 -5.81 9.35
N GLN A 107 5.77 -6.30 8.10
CA GLN A 107 6.87 -6.02 7.18
C GLN A 107 6.98 -4.53 6.82
N LEU A 108 5.85 -3.81 6.70
CA LEU A 108 5.86 -2.36 6.49
C LEU A 108 6.38 -1.60 7.73
N MET A 109 6.05 -2.05 8.94
CA MET A 109 6.56 -1.47 10.19
C MET A 109 8.08 -1.69 10.33
N ASP A 110 8.57 -2.87 9.99
CA ASP A 110 10.00 -3.18 9.98
C ASP A 110 10.75 -2.32 8.94
N ASN A 111 10.18 -2.11 7.76
CA ASN A 111 10.78 -1.34 6.67
C ASN A 111 10.63 0.18 6.83
N SER A 112 9.71 0.67 7.68
CA SER A 112 9.57 2.09 7.99
C SER A 112 10.47 2.52 9.16
N SER A 113 10.88 1.58 10.02
CA SER A 113 11.71 1.84 11.21
C SER A 113 13.22 2.00 10.90
N GLY A 114 13.91 2.86 11.66
CA GLY A 114 15.38 3.06 11.59
C GLY A 114 15.88 4.15 10.64
N LYS A 115 17.14 4.59 10.79
CA LYS A 115 17.74 5.63 9.93
C LYS A 115 17.97 5.09 8.52
N ALA A 116 17.63 5.88 7.49
CA ALA A 116 17.93 5.55 6.11
C ALA A 116 19.45 5.35 5.94
N LYS A 117 19.88 4.16 5.50
CA LYS A 117 21.28 3.90 5.16
C LYS A 117 21.66 4.73 3.92
N PRO A 118 22.90 5.21 3.81
CA PRO A 118 23.34 5.98 2.65
C PRO A 118 23.20 5.16 1.36
N PHE A 119 22.50 5.73 0.38
CA PHE A 119 22.27 5.07 -0.90
C PHE A 119 23.56 5.03 -1.73
N LYS A 120 23.97 3.82 -2.15
CA LYS A 120 25.07 3.62 -3.10
C LYS A 120 24.52 3.29 -4.47
N SER A 121 24.74 4.20 -5.44
CA SER A 121 24.37 3.95 -6.83
C SER A 121 25.24 2.83 -7.42
N VAL A 122 24.58 1.84 -8.04
CA VAL A 122 25.20 0.68 -8.69
C VAL A 122 24.61 0.50 -10.08
N THR A 123 25.30 -0.23 -10.96
CA THR A 123 24.78 -0.57 -12.29
C THR A 123 24.25 -2.00 -12.26
N LEU A 124 22.97 -2.19 -12.61
CA LEU A 124 22.31 -3.50 -12.63
C LEU A 124 22.15 -3.98 -14.08
N PRO A 125 22.57 -5.22 -14.40
CA PRO A 125 22.24 -5.90 -15.64
C PRO A 125 20.85 -6.56 -15.55
N VAL A 126 19.79 -5.75 -15.68
CA VAL A 126 18.41 -6.26 -15.60
C VAL A 126 18.04 -6.98 -16.90
N ARG A 127 17.22 -8.03 -16.82
CA ARG A 127 16.77 -8.80 -18.00
C ARG A 127 15.28 -8.59 -18.25
N THR A 128 14.86 -8.39 -19.49
CA THR A 128 13.43 -8.36 -19.81
C THR A 128 12.79 -9.71 -19.52
N ILE A 129 11.61 -9.73 -18.90
CA ILE A 129 10.81 -10.93 -18.67
C ILE A 129 9.41 -10.76 -19.27
N LYS A 130 8.96 -11.77 -20.03
CA LYS A 130 7.57 -11.86 -20.51
C LYS A 130 6.79 -12.75 -19.54
N ALA A 131 6.21 -12.13 -18.52
CA ALA A 131 5.31 -12.80 -17.58
C ALA A 131 3.87 -12.30 -17.75
N THR A 132 2.90 -13.11 -17.35
CA THR A 132 1.50 -12.68 -17.23
C THR A 132 1.30 -12.04 -15.86
N LEU A 133 0.63 -10.91 -15.78
CA LEU A 133 0.23 -10.28 -14.53
C LEU A 133 -1.26 -10.49 -14.31
N LEU A 134 -1.63 -11.11 -13.19
CA LEU A 134 -3.02 -11.24 -12.74
C LEU A 134 -3.24 -10.32 -11.54
N PHE A 135 -4.31 -9.53 -11.59
CA PHE A 135 -4.78 -8.68 -10.50
C PHE A 135 -6.18 -9.14 -10.11
N ASN A 136 -6.37 -9.65 -8.90
CA ASN A 136 -7.65 -10.20 -8.45
C ASN A 136 -8.22 -11.21 -9.47
N GLY A 137 -7.36 -12.14 -9.91
CA GLY A 137 -7.66 -13.14 -10.94
C GLY A 137 -7.82 -12.64 -12.38
N LYS A 138 -7.70 -11.32 -12.66
CA LYS A 138 -7.86 -10.75 -14.00
C LYS A 138 -6.52 -10.40 -14.63
N ALA A 139 -6.30 -10.82 -15.88
CA ALA A 139 -5.08 -10.50 -16.61
C ALA A 139 -5.00 -9.01 -16.95
N LYS A 140 -3.86 -8.40 -16.65
CA LYS A 140 -3.55 -7.00 -16.99
C LYS A 140 -2.25 -6.95 -17.79
N ALA A 141 -2.33 -6.46 -19.02
CA ALA A 141 -1.16 -6.23 -19.86
C ALA A 141 -0.46 -4.92 -19.47
N LEU A 142 0.86 -4.89 -19.57
CA LEU A 142 1.59 -3.62 -19.48
C LEU A 142 1.20 -2.71 -20.67
N PRO A 143 1.14 -1.39 -20.47
CA PRO A 143 0.94 -0.45 -21.56
C PRO A 143 2.06 -0.56 -22.60
N GLU A 144 1.73 -0.15 -23.83
CA GLU A 144 2.67 -0.21 -24.95
C GLU A 144 3.99 0.53 -24.63
N GLY A 145 5.10 -0.07 -25.06
CA GLY A 145 6.44 0.45 -24.82
C GLY A 145 6.96 0.28 -23.39
N GLN A 146 6.23 -0.42 -22.51
CA GLN A 146 6.71 -0.80 -21.18
C GLN A 146 7.16 -2.26 -21.16
N ALA A 147 8.11 -2.57 -20.27
CA ALA A 147 8.61 -3.92 -20.08
C ALA A 147 8.63 -4.26 -18.60
N MET A 148 8.61 -5.55 -18.29
CA MET A 148 9.01 -6.03 -16.98
C MET A 148 10.47 -6.45 -17.02
N PHE A 149 11.15 -6.25 -15.90
CA PHE A 149 12.51 -6.72 -15.74
C PHE A 149 12.60 -7.73 -14.61
N ILE A 150 13.59 -8.61 -14.69
CA ILE A 150 13.98 -9.49 -13.61
C ILE A 150 15.45 -9.29 -13.29
N TYR A 151 15.75 -9.15 -12.01
CA TYR A 151 17.11 -9.06 -11.48
C TYR A 151 17.14 -9.68 -10.09
N ASP A 152 18.11 -10.56 -9.86
CA ASP A 152 18.33 -11.25 -8.58
C ASP A 152 17.04 -11.83 -7.95
N GLY A 153 16.24 -12.52 -8.76
CA GLY A 153 14.97 -13.13 -8.33
C GLY A 153 13.82 -12.15 -8.10
N ALA A 154 14.04 -10.83 -8.18
CA ALA A 154 13.00 -9.82 -8.08
C ALA A 154 12.49 -9.40 -9.46
N ILE A 155 11.16 -9.32 -9.60
CA ILE A 155 10.48 -8.77 -10.79
C ILE A 155 10.25 -7.28 -10.55
N TYR A 156 10.67 -6.47 -11.50
CA TYR A 156 10.56 -5.02 -11.50
C TYR A 156 9.50 -4.58 -12.49
N VAL A 157 8.61 -3.71 -12.01
CA VAL A 157 7.51 -3.15 -12.81
C VAL A 157 7.48 -1.62 -12.67
N PRO A 158 6.91 -0.90 -13.65
CA PRO A 158 6.64 0.52 -13.52
C PRO A 158 5.67 0.76 -12.37
N VAL A 159 6.04 1.61 -11.41
CA VAL A 159 5.24 1.84 -10.20
C VAL A 159 3.82 2.34 -10.50
N ARG A 160 3.69 3.24 -11.49
CA ARG A 160 2.39 3.79 -11.90
C ARG A 160 1.45 2.72 -12.48
N PHE A 161 1.98 1.80 -13.29
CA PHE A 161 1.18 0.70 -13.83
C PHE A 161 0.57 -0.15 -12.72
N LEU A 162 1.38 -0.48 -11.69
CA LEU A 162 0.92 -1.29 -10.57
C LEU A 162 -0.17 -0.59 -9.77
N ALA A 163 0.05 0.68 -9.44
CA ALA A 163 -0.91 1.49 -8.69
C ALA A 163 -2.24 1.67 -9.43
N GLU A 164 -2.19 1.98 -10.74
CA GLU A 164 -3.39 2.06 -11.57
C GLU A 164 -4.16 0.73 -11.63
N ALA A 165 -3.45 -0.41 -11.59
CA ALA A 165 -4.08 -1.72 -11.62
C ALA A 165 -4.93 -2.02 -10.36
N ILE A 166 -4.68 -1.31 -9.25
CA ILE A 166 -5.35 -1.52 -7.96
C ILE A 166 -6.11 -0.29 -7.45
N GLY A 167 -6.26 0.77 -8.27
CA GLY A 167 -7.03 1.96 -7.92
C GLY A 167 -6.30 3.00 -7.04
N THR A 168 -4.98 2.92 -6.95
CA THR A 168 -4.13 3.90 -6.26
C THR A 168 -3.73 5.01 -7.22
N GLU A 169 -3.93 6.26 -6.81
CA GLU A 169 -3.44 7.44 -7.52
C GLU A 169 -1.96 7.66 -7.23
N MET A 170 -1.18 8.02 -8.26
CA MET A 170 0.27 8.18 -8.14
C MET A 170 0.72 9.55 -8.59
N ASN A 171 1.38 10.27 -7.68
CA ASN A 171 2.05 11.52 -7.95
C ASN A 171 3.58 11.38 -7.85
N TRP A 172 4.31 12.20 -8.60
CA TRP A 172 5.77 12.27 -8.54
C TRP A 172 6.19 13.68 -8.12
N ASP A 173 6.96 13.77 -7.04
CA ASP A 173 7.65 14.99 -6.66
C ASP A 173 9.07 15.00 -7.27
N PRO A 174 9.35 15.87 -8.25
CA PRO A 174 10.66 15.93 -8.89
C PRO A 174 11.75 16.55 -8.01
N VAL A 175 11.39 17.35 -7.00
CA VAL A 175 12.34 18.04 -6.12
C VAL A 175 12.92 17.05 -5.11
N SER A 176 12.04 16.38 -4.36
CA SER A 176 12.45 15.35 -3.39
C SER A 176 12.76 13.99 -4.05
N ARG A 177 12.42 13.82 -5.33
CA ARG A 177 12.48 12.55 -6.08
C ARG A 177 11.66 11.46 -5.42
N THR A 178 10.44 11.82 -5.03
CA THR A 178 9.54 10.96 -4.27
C THR A 178 8.35 10.56 -5.10
N VAL A 179 8.05 9.27 -5.08
CA VAL A 179 6.79 8.72 -5.58
C VAL A 179 5.80 8.73 -4.41
N ASN A 180 4.66 9.40 -4.58
CA ASN A 180 3.56 9.42 -3.64
C ASN A 180 2.40 8.60 -4.20
N GLY A 181 1.93 7.60 -3.45
CA GLY A 181 0.75 6.81 -3.78
C GLY A 181 -0.36 7.00 -2.77
N GLU A 182 -1.58 7.19 -3.24
CA GLU A 182 -2.77 7.36 -2.39
C GLU A 182 -3.85 6.37 -2.83
N SER A 183 -4.20 5.43 -1.97
CA SER A 183 -5.28 4.46 -2.21
C SER A 183 -6.64 5.16 -2.27
N ALA A 184 -7.63 4.51 -2.91
CA ALA A 184 -8.98 5.06 -2.95
C ALA A 184 -9.58 5.20 -1.54
N ALA A 185 -9.28 4.28 -0.62
CA ALA A 185 -9.71 4.35 0.77
C ALA A 185 -9.07 5.54 1.49
N TYR A 186 -7.76 5.77 1.30
CA TYR A 186 -7.07 6.95 1.80
C TYR A 186 -7.72 8.22 1.28
N ARG A 187 -7.89 8.36 -0.05
CA ARG A 187 -8.53 9.54 -0.63
C ARG A 187 -9.97 9.74 -0.16
N ALA A 188 -10.76 8.69 0.03
CA ALA A 188 -12.13 8.82 0.55
C ALA A 188 -12.17 9.29 2.02
N GLN A 189 -11.14 8.99 2.80
CA GLN A 189 -11.01 9.45 4.19
C GLN A 189 -10.47 10.89 4.28
N PHE A 190 -9.81 11.39 3.22
CA PHE A 190 -9.08 12.67 3.26
C PHE A 190 -9.53 13.72 2.22
N ASN A 191 -10.31 13.33 1.22
CA ASN A 191 -10.97 14.21 0.25
C ASN A 191 -12.49 14.20 0.51
N GLU A 192 -12.96 14.93 1.53
CA GLU A 192 -14.30 15.50 1.43
C GLU A 192 -14.33 16.40 0.18
N GLU A 193 -15.28 16.11 -0.69
CA GLU A 193 -15.58 16.83 -1.91
C GLU A 193 -15.59 18.35 -1.62
N LYS A 194 -14.74 19.11 -2.33
CA LYS A 194 -14.87 20.58 -2.36
C LYS A 194 -16.24 20.91 -2.98
N ASP A 195 -17.26 21.01 -2.15
CA ASP A 195 -18.54 21.60 -2.54
C ASP A 195 -18.26 23.04 -3.02
N PRO A 196 -18.56 23.38 -4.29
CA PRO A 196 -18.29 24.71 -4.84
C PRO A 196 -19.24 25.79 -4.28
N GLY A 197 -20.09 25.47 -3.29
CA GLY A 197 -21.20 26.31 -2.85
C GLY A 197 -21.10 27.05 -1.52
N LYS A 198 -19.98 27.05 -0.77
CA LYS A 198 -19.94 27.73 0.54
C LYS A 198 -18.75 28.70 0.72
N PRO A 199 -18.97 29.98 1.09
CA PRO A 199 -17.88 30.92 1.29
C PRO A 199 -17.09 30.57 2.56
N ASN A 200 -15.78 30.74 2.42
CA ASN A 200 -14.71 30.49 3.39
C ASN A 200 -15.09 30.86 4.83
N GLY A 201 -15.23 29.85 5.70
CA GLY A 201 -15.39 30.03 7.13
C GLY A 201 -14.06 30.43 7.76
N THR A 202 -13.86 31.74 7.90
CA THR A 202 -12.78 32.35 8.66
C THR A 202 -12.65 31.73 10.05
N SER A 203 -11.44 31.28 10.36
CA SER A 203 -10.97 30.92 11.70
C SER A 203 -11.36 32.00 12.72
N GLY A 204 -12.22 31.63 13.68
CA GLY A 204 -12.57 32.44 14.83
C GLY A 204 -11.45 32.40 15.87
N GLY A 205 -10.52 33.35 15.78
CA GLY A 205 -9.60 33.69 16.86
C GLY A 205 -10.20 34.77 17.76
N THR A 206 -10.43 34.42 19.02
CA THR A 206 -10.99 35.32 20.05
C THR A 206 -10.00 36.42 20.44
N THR A 207 -10.58 37.58 20.73
CA THR A 207 -10.07 38.94 20.96
C THR A 207 -9.25 39.19 22.24
N GLY A 208 -8.40 40.23 22.14
CA GLY A 208 -7.81 41.04 23.23
C GLY A 208 -6.28 41.15 23.05
N ASN A 209 -5.63 42.30 22.81
CA ASN A 209 -5.83 43.65 23.32
C ASN A 209 -5.17 44.70 22.39
N GLU A 210 -5.57 45.95 22.58
CA GLU A 210 -5.46 47.17 21.76
C GLU A 210 -4.04 47.70 21.43
N GLY A 211 -3.93 48.51 20.35
CA GLY A 211 -2.84 49.47 20.19
C GLY A 211 -2.58 50.08 18.80
N ALA A 212 -3.33 51.15 18.48
CA ALA A 212 -2.90 52.33 17.68
C ALA A 212 -2.69 52.25 16.14
N ALA A 213 -3.69 52.81 15.45
CA ALA A 213 -3.67 53.92 14.47
C ALA A 213 -2.60 53.99 13.35
N GLY A 214 -3.09 54.15 12.11
CA GLY A 214 -2.32 54.73 10.99
C GLY A 214 -2.99 54.52 9.62
N GLU A 215 -3.81 55.47 9.20
CA GLU A 215 -4.42 55.61 7.86
C GLU A 215 -3.37 55.67 6.73
N ASN A 216 -3.66 55.11 5.54
CA ASN A 216 -3.82 55.93 4.32
C ASN A 216 -4.39 55.13 3.13
N ALA A 217 -5.19 55.83 2.33
CA ALA A 217 -5.88 55.38 1.13
C ALA A 217 -4.98 55.46 -0.14
N GLY A 218 -5.38 54.75 -1.20
CA GLY A 218 -4.82 54.95 -2.53
C GLY A 218 -5.41 54.03 -3.60
N ALA A 219 -6.40 54.56 -4.34
CA ALA A 219 -7.08 53.92 -5.48
C ALA A 219 -6.25 53.99 -6.79
N GLY A 220 -6.51 53.09 -7.74
CA GLY A 220 -6.11 53.31 -9.15
C GLY A 220 -6.13 52.11 -10.11
N SER A 221 -7.25 51.97 -10.84
CA SER A 221 -7.35 51.80 -12.31
C SER A 221 -6.87 50.52 -13.07
N GLN A 222 -7.83 49.90 -13.77
CA GLN A 222 -7.77 48.92 -14.89
C GLN A 222 -7.55 49.65 -16.26
N PRO A 223 -7.56 49.03 -17.48
CA PRO A 223 -7.25 47.68 -18.01
C PRO A 223 -6.15 47.68 -19.12
N GLY A 224 -5.63 46.50 -19.48
CA GLY A 224 -4.85 46.31 -20.72
C GLY A 224 -4.90 44.86 -21.20
N ALA A 225 -5.54 44.62 -22.34
CA ALA A 225 -5.68 43.32 -23.00
C ALA A 225 -4.44 42.98 -23.86
N GLY A 226 -4.08 41.68 -23.91
CA GLY A 226 -3.15 41.18 -24.93
C GLY A 226 -2.50 39.82 -24.63
N GLY A 227 -3.12 38.74 -25.12
CA GLY A 227 -2.46 37.62 -25.82
C GLY A 227 -1.47 36.69 -25.11
N GLY A 228 -1.90 35.43 -24.91
CA GLY A 228 -1.16 34.22 -25.29
C GLY A 228 0.03 33.78 -24.42
N GLY A 229 -0.12 32.65 -23.72
CA GLY A 229 1.00 31.90 -23.16
C GLY A 229 0.57 30.94 -22.06
N GLY A 230 0.67 29.63 -22.33
CA GLY A 230 0.43 28.60 -21.33
C GLY A 230 1.36 28.75 -20.13
N GLY A 231 0.79 28.68 -18.94
CA GLY A 231 1.50 28.68 -17.67
C GLY A 231 0.68 27.88 -16.66
N GLY A 232 1.11 26.64 -16.41
CA GLY A 232 0.59 25.85 -15.30
C GLY A 232 0.88 26.57 -14.00
N ASN A 233 -0.16 26.84 -13.21
CA ASN A 233 0.00 27.34 -11.86
C ASN A 233 0.76 26.32 -11.04
N GLY A 234 2.03 26.63 -10.77
CA GLY A 234 2.78 26.09 -9.65
C GLY A 234 2.13 26.58 -8.35
N GLY A 235 1.17 25.80 -7.85
CA GLY A 235 0.88 25.79 -6.43
C GLY A 235 2.00 24.99 -5.77
N GLY A 236 2.92 25.68 -5.10
CA GLY A 236 3.86 25.01 -4.20
C GLY A 236 3.05 24.22 -3.18
N VAL A 237 3.06 22.90 -3.30
CA VAL A 237 2.50 22.01 -2.29
C VAL A 237 3.46 22.08 -1.11
N VAL A 238 3.12 22.89 -0.11
CA VAL A 238 3.66 22.73 1.24
C VAL A 238 3.49 21.25 1.61
N PRO A 239 4.52 20.55 2.12
CA PRO A 239 4.35 19.19 2.60
C PRO A 239 3.16 19.19 3.55
N VAL A 240 2.09 18.49 3.18
CA VAL A 240 0.84 18.49 3.95
C VAL A 240 1.15 17.78 5.25
N LYS A 241 1.43 18.59 6.26
CA LYS A 241 1.58 18.19 7.64
C LYS A 241 0.37 17.31 8.00
N PRO A 242 0.56 16.05 8.43
CA PRO A 242 -0.55 15.20 8.84
C PRO A 242 -1.41 15.94 9.85
N THR A 243 -2.74 15.88 9.76
CA THR A 243 -3.61 16.55 10.73
C THR A 243 -3.53 15.84 12.08
N TYR A 244 -3.93 16.54 13.14
CA TYR A 244 -4.01 15.92 14.47
C TYR A 244 -4.89 14.67 14.44
N GLU A 245 -6.04 14.76 13.76
CA GLU A 245 -7.03 13.70 13.58
C GLU A 245 -6.47 12.50 12.81
N GLN A 246 -5.58 12.73 11.83
CA GLN A 246 -4.89 11.66 11.10
C GLN A 246 -3.93 10.89 12.01
N ILE A 247 -3.13 11.61 12.80
CA ILE A 247 -2.18 10.99 13.71
C ILE A 247 -2.92 10.20 14.79
N THR A 248 -4.04 10.71 15.30
CA THR A 248 -4.85 10.03 16.31
C THR A 248 -5.69 8.88 15.76
N ALA A 249 -6.20 8.94 14.53
CA ALA A 249 -6.92 7.82 13.90
C ALA A 249 -5.99 6.63 13.59
N ASN A 250 -4.78 6.90 13.10
CA ASN A 250 -3.75 5.88 12.89
C ASN A 250 -3.28 5.28 14.22
N ALA A 251 -3.11 6.12 15.24
CA ALA A 251 -2.84 5.69 16.60
C ALA A 251 -3.93 4.74 17.10
N GLN A 252 -5.20 5.12 16.96
CA GLN A 252 -6.33 4.33 17.41
C GLN A 252 -6.37 2.95 16.73
N SER A 253 -6.20 2.91 15.41
CA SER A 253 -6.18 1.64 14.66
C SER A 253 -5.04 0.72 15.12
N SER A 254 -3.85 1.29 15.37
CA SER A 254 -2.68 0.54 15.85
C SER A 254 -2.89 0.01 17.28
N LEU A 255 -3.50 0.83 18.14
CA LEU A 255 -3.85 0.45 19.52
C LEU A 255 -4.94 -0.63 19.56
N GLU A 256 -5.96 -0.54 18.71
CA GLU A 256 -7.01 -1.55 18.58
C GLU A 256 -6.45 -2.89 18.09
N SER A 257 -5.58 -2.87 17.07
CA SER A 257 -4.93 -4.09 16.60
C SER A 257 -4.06 -4.74 17.69
N LEU A 258 -3.30 -3.95 18.45
CA LEU A 258 -2.52 -4.45 19.57
C LEU A 258 -3.44 -5.09 20.62
N ARG A 259 -4.51 -4.39 21.01
CA ARG A 259 -5.51 -4.87 21.97
C ARG A 259 -6.08 -6.21 21.53
N ASP A 260 -6.55 -6.31 20.30
CA ASP A 260 -7.24 -7.51 19.80
C ASP A 260 -6.27 -8.70 19.68
N GLY A 261 -5.03 -8.45 19.26
CA GLY A 261 -3.96 -9.45 19.25
C GLY A 261 -3.64 -9.98 20.65
N CYS A 262 -3.44 -9.08 21.61
CA CYS A 262 -3.18 -9.41 23.01
C CYS A 262 -4.34 -10.19 23.64
N LYS A 263 -5.58 -9.71 23.45
CA LYS A 263 -6.79 -10.35 23.94
C LYS A 263 -6.94 -11.77 23.41
N THR A 264 -6.74 -11.97 22.12
CA THR A 264 -6.86 -13.29 21.47
C THR A 264 -5.88 -14.30 22.07
N LYS A 265 -4.61 -13.89 22.24
CA LYS A 265 -3.59 -14.76 22.86
C LYS A 265 -3.91 -15.07 24.31
N LEU A 266 -4.29 -14.06 25.09
CA LEU A 266 -4.63 -14.20 26.51
C LEU A 266 -5.84 -15.12 26.71
N ILE A 267 -6.88 -15.00 25.88
CA ILE A 267 -8.02 -15.93 25.89
C ILE A 267 -7.55 -17.35 25.59
N GLY A 268 -6.75 -17.56 24.55
CA GLY A 268 -6.24 -18.89 24.21
C GLY A 268 -5.38 -19.51 25.32
N MET A 269 -4.60 -18.71 26.06
CA MET A 269 -3.86 -19.19 27.23
C MET A 269 -4.77 -19.46 28.43
N ALA A 270 -5.80 -18.63 28.64
CA ALA A 270 -6.79 -18.86 29.68
C ALA A 270 -7.59 -20.16 29.46
N GLU A 271 -7.96 -20.47 28.22
CA GLU A 271 -8.61 -21.74 27.87
C GLU A 271 -7.71 -22.94 28.19
N LYS A 272 -6.41 -22.87 27.83
CA LYS A 272 -5.43 -23.90 28.20
C LYS A 272 -5.30 -24.06 29.71
N TYR A 273 -5.28 -22.94 30.45
CA TYR A 273 -5.20 -22.95 31.92
C TYR A 273 -6.42 -23.64 32.54
N LEU A 274 -7.62 -23.36 32.02
CA LEU A 274 -8.87 -23.97 32.48
C LEU A 274 -8.95 -25.47 32.14
N ALA A 275 -8.43 -25.87 30.97
CA ALA A 275 -8.41 -27.26 30.54
C ALA A 275 -7.33 -28.10 31.25
N ALA A 276 -6.26 -27.48 31.76
CA ALA A 276 -5.19 -28.17 32.46
C ALA A 276 -5.69 -28.76 33.79
N THR A 277 -5.30 -29.99 34.10
CA THR A 277 -5.58 -30.65 35.39
C THR A 277 -4.34 -30.75 36.29
N ASP A 278 -3.14 -30.66 35.69
CA ASP A 278 -1.86 -30.74 36.38
C ASP A 278 -1.44 -29.37 36.98
N ALA A 279 -0.99 -29.38 38.24
CA ALA A 279 -0.64 -28.18 38.97
C ALA A 279 0.61 -27.47 38.44
N THR A 280 1.59 -28.23 37.94
CA THR A 280 2.82 -27.70 37.33
C THR A 280 2.52 -27.03 35.99
N VAL A 281 1.68 -27.67 35.16
CA VAL A 281 1.21 -27.10 33.90
C VAL A 281 0.41 -25.82 34.14
N LYS A 282 -0.46 -25.80 35.14
CA LYS A 282 -1.19 -24.58 35.55
C LYS A 282 -0.25 -23.45 35.97
N ALA A 283 0.79 -23.76 36.76
CA ALA A 283 1.78 -22.78 37.18
C ALA A 283 2.57 -22.22 35.98
N GLN A 284 2.95 -23.08 35.03
CA GLN A 284 3.61 -22.65 33.79
C GLN A 284 2.72 -21.72 32.96
N ILE A 285 1.46 -22.09 32.73
CA ILE A 285 0.54 -21.26 31.93
C ILE A 285 0.28 -19.91 32.62
N LYS A 286 0.23 -19.85 33.96
CA LYS A 286 0.15 -18.56 34.68
C LYS A 286 1.37 -17.68 34.41
N ALA A 287 2.58 -18.26 34.39
CA ALA A 287 3.79 -17.52 34.07
C ALA A 287 3.77 -17.02 32.61
N GLU A 288 3.30 -17.84 31.67
CA GLU A 288 3.12 -17.46 30.25
C GLU A 288 2.11 -16.31 30.08
N ILE A 289 0.97 -16.37 30.79
CA ILE A 289 -0.02 -15.28 30.82
C ILE A 289 0.60 -13.98 31.33
N SER A 290 1.36 -14.04 32.42
CA SER A 290 2.04 -12.86 32.97
C SER A 290 3.05 -12.28 31.96
N ALA A 291 3.84 -13.14 31.31
CA ALA A 291 4.81 -12.71 30.32
C ALA A 291 4.16 -12.07 29.08
N GLU A 292 3.02 -12.60 28.61
CA GLU A 292 2.30 -11.97 27.48
C GLU A 292 1.69 -10.62 27.89
N VAL A 293 1.18 -10.49 29.12
CA VAL A 293 0.72 -9.20 29.67
C VAL A 293 1.86 -8.17 29.66
N ASP A 294 3.05 -8.54 30.09
CA ASP A 294 4.22 -7.65 30.09
C ASP A 294 4.65 -7.29 28.66
N ASN A 295 4.61 -8.25 27.73
CA ASN A 295 4.88 -8.01 26.31
C ASN A 295 3.87 -7.03 25.70
N CYS A 296 2.57 -7.23 25.95
CA CYS A 296 1.51 -6.34 25.48
C CYS A 296 1.65 -4.92 26.03
N THR A 297 1.98 -4.80 27.31
CA THR A 297 2.26 -3.51 27.96
C THR A 297 3.46 -2.82 27.33
N SER A 298 4.54 -3.55 27.07
CA SER A 298 5.74 -2.99 26.44
C SER A 298 5.48 -2.51 25.00
N GLN A 299 4.69 -3.26 24.22
CA GLN A 299 4.28 -2.86 22.87
C GLN A 299 3.37 -1.62 22.90
N PHE A 300 2.47 -1.54 23.87
CA PHE A 300 1.62 -0.37 24.09
C PHE A 300 2.45 0.89 24.38
N GLU A 301 3.41 0.81 25.31
CA GLU A 301 4.30 1.94 25.63
C GLU A 301 5.13 2.38 24.41
N SER A 302 5.61 1.42 23.62
CA SER A 302 6.35 1.73 22.40
C SER A 302 5.48 2.46 21.37
N LEU A 303 4.22 2.05 21.21
CA LEU A 303 3.25 2.75 20.34
C LEU A 303 2.98 4.17 20.86
N LEU A 304 2.70 4.35 22.16
CA LEU A 304 2.45 5.67 22.74
C LEU A 304 3.64 6.62 22.55
N SER A 305 4.87 6.11 22.70
CA SER A 305 6.09 6.89 22.44
C SER A 305 6.16 7.33 20.97
N GLY A 306 5.86 6.43 20.04
CA GLY A 306 5.79 6.74 18.61
C GLY A 306 4.73 7.80 18.27
N ILE A 307 3.53 7.67 18.84
CA ILE A 307 2.42 8.60 18.63
C ILE A 307 2.77 9.98 19.22
N SER A 308 3.32 10.03 20.44
CA SER A 308 3.75 11.27 21.09
C SER A 308 4.84 11.98 20.28
N SER A 309 5.81 11.24 19.75
CA SER A 309 6.84 11.78 18.87
C SER A 309 6.24 12.32 17.56
N ASN A 310 5.27 11.62 16.97
CA ASN A 310 4.59 12.06 15.75
C ASN A 310 3.76 13.33 15.97
N LEU A 311 3.00 13.41 17.07
CA LEU A 311 2.24 14.60 17.45
C LEU A 311 3.17 15.80 17.72
N SER A 312 4.21 15.61 18.52
CA SER A 312 5.13 16.69 18.92
C SER A 312 5.99 17.20 17.76
N SER A 313 6.47 16.31 16.87
CA SER A 313 7.23 16.70 15.67
C SER A 313 6.38 17.47 14.67
N ASN A 314 5.07 17.25 14.70
CA ASN A 314 4.08 18.03 13.99
C ASN A 314 3.45 19.11 14.88
N GLY A 315 4.05 19.54 16.00
CA GLY A 315 3.56 20.67 16.80
C GLY A 315 2.09 20.58 17.25
N TYR A 316 1.57 19.37 17.45
CA TYR A 316 0.25 19.13 18.02
C TYR A 316 0.33 18.77 19.51
N SER A 317 -0.79 18.92 20.22
CA SER A 317 -0.88 18.49 21.61
C SER A 317 -0.73 16.97 21.73
N THR A 318 -0.13 16.52 22.83
CA THR A 318 0.01 15.11 23.20
C THR A 318 -1.00 14.67 24.26
N ASP A 319 -1.98 15.50 24.62
CA ASP A 319 -2.91 15.22 25.74
C ASP A 319 -3.69 13.91 25.54
N ILE A 320 -4.01 13.57 24.29
CA ILE A 320 -4.69 12.31 23.92
C ILE A 320 -3.93 11.05 24.34
N ILE A 321 -2.61 11.13 24.54
CA ILE A 321 -1.79 10.01 25.03
C ILE A 321 -2.23 9.58 26.43
N GLU A 322 -2.65 10.53 27.28
CA GLU A 322 -3.15 10.22 28.62
C GLU A 322 -4.49 9.48 28.55
N GLU A 323 -5.37 9.84 27.62
CA GLU A 323 -6.65 9.14 27.41
C GLU A 323 -6.43 7.70 26.95
N TYR A 324 -5.50 7.48 26.02
CA TYR A 324 -5.14 6.13 25.57
C TYR A 324 -4.56 5.27 26.69
N ARG A 325 -3.67 5.84 27.51
CA ARG A 325 -3.11 5.16 28.69
C ARG A 325 -4.20 4.76 29.67
N LYS A 326 -5.11 5.68 29.98
CA LYS A 326 -6.22 5.43 30.89
C LYS A 326 -7.15 4.33 30.38
N ALA A 327 -7.45 4.31 29.08
CA ALA A 327 -8.27 3.27 28.47
C ALA A 327 -7.59 1.88 28.58
N PHE A 328 -6.29 1.81 28.26
CA PHE A 328 -5.51 0.57 28.39
C PHE A 328 -5.44 0.07 29.83
N GLU A 329 -5.16 0.95 30.79
CA GLU A 329 -5.12 0.59 32.22
C GLU A 329 -6.48 0.09 32.72
N ALA A 330 -7.58 0.69 32.27
CA ALA A 330 -8.93 0.24 32.60
C ALA A 330 -9.22 -1.16 32.04
N GLU A 331 -8.82 -1.45 30.80
CA GLU A 331 -8.95 -2.79 30.21
C GLU A 331 -8.10 -3.83 30.94
N MET A 332 -6.86 -3.49 31.29
CA MET A 332 -5.96 -4.35 32.06
C MET A 332 -6.51 -4.64 33.45
N ALA A 333 -7.07 -3.65 34.13
CA ALA A 333 -7.73 -3.82 35.41
C ALA A 333 -8.97 -4.73 35.30
N ALA A 334 -9.79 -4.55 34.27
CA ALA A 334 -10.94 -5.41 33.99
C ALA A 334 -10.53 -6.86 33.73
N GLY A 335 -9.49 -7.07 32.91
CA GLY A 335 -8.93 -8.40 32.64
C GLY A 335 -8.41 -9.09 33.90
N LYS A 336 -7.66 -8.36 34.74
CA LYS A 336 -7.18 -8.87 36.03
C LYS A 336 -8.32 -9.23 36.99
N ALA A 337 -9.37 -8.42 37.04
CA ALA A 337 -10.55 -8.69 37.86
C ALA A 337 -11.31 -9.95 37.39
N LEU A 338 -11.41 -10.17 36.08
CA LEU A 338 -11.98 -11.40 35.52
C LEU A 338 -11.12 -12.62 35.87
N ALA A 339 -9.80 -12.52 35.72
CA ALA A 339 -8.87 -13.58 36.07
C ALA A 339 -8.94 -13.95 37.58
N GLY A 340 -9.08 -12.96 38.46
CA GLY A 340 -9.24 -13.19 39.91
C GLY A 340 -10.56 -13.85 40.31
N LYS A 341 -11.59 -13.81 39.46
CA LYS A 341 -12.86 -14.55 39.68
C LYS A 341 -12.78 -16.01 39.21
N MET A 342 -11.77 -16.34 38.40
CA MET A 342 -11.56 -17.67 37.83
C MET A 342 -10.56 -18.51 38.62
N SER A 343 -9.83 -17.91 39.57
CA SER A 343 -8.91 -18.58 40.51
C SER A 343 -9.62 -19.03 41.76
#